data_AF-A0A4Q5S9T7-F1
#
_entry.id   AF-A0A4Q5S9T7-F1
#
_cell.length_a   1.000
_cell.length_b   1.000
_cell.length_c   1.000
_cell.angle_alpha   90.00
_cell.angle_beta   90.00
_cell.angle_gamma   90.00
#
_symmetry.space_group_name_H-M   'P 1'
#
loop_
_entity.id
_entity.type
_entity.pdbx_description
1 polymer ?
#
loop_
_entity_poly.entity_id
_entity_poly.type
_entity_poly.pdbx_seq_one_letter_code
_entity_poly.pdbx_strand_id
1 'polypeptide(L)'
;MKLKAKFCLLAAVFAADSLQAQTQNLVKYVNTRQGTNTKYEFSYGNTYPATALPFGMNTWTPQTGKNGDGWKYQYFVHTIRGFQQSHQCSSWVNDYAVFSLMPESGTLNVDENARAASFKHENEIAQPSYYKVKFDNQITTEISPTERGAHLRFSFPKGKASYIVLDGYTKMSQVKIIPQERKITGYVNNARWVPAGFKNYFEIVFDKPFADYGTWE
;
A
#
# COMPACT_ATOMS: atom_id res chain seq x y z
N MET A 1 -31.96 17.51 -53.33
CA MET A 1 -32.37 16.51 -52.29
C MET A 1 -31.34 15.40 -52.01
N LYS A 2 -30.48 14.99 -52.96
CA LYS A 2 -29.53 13.86 -52.76
C LYS A 2 -28.29 14.15 -51.90
N LEU A 3 -27.98 15.43 -51.61
CA LEU A 3 -26.77 15.82 -50.87
C LEU A 3 -26.94 15.73 -49.33
N LYS A 4 -28.16 15.97 -48.82
CA LYS A 4 -28.46 15.90 -47.37
C LYS A 4 -28.43 14.45 -46.83
N ALA A 5 -28.80 13.46 -47.65
CA ALA A 5 -28.77 12.05 -47.27
C ALA A 5 -27.34 11.49 -47.10
N LYS A 6 -26.37 11.97 -47.89
CA LYS A 6 -24.95 11.56 -47.78
C LYS A 6 -24.26 12.12 -46.55
N PHE A 7 -24.66 13.31 -46.10
CA PHE A 7 -24.11 13.94 -44.90
C PHE A 7 -24.59 13.26 -43.60
N CYS A 8 -25.84 12.79 -43.57
CA CYS A 8 -26.35 11.98 -42.44
C CYS A 8 -25.70 10.59 -42.37
N LEU A 9 -25.32 9.98 -43.49
CA LEU A 9 -24.65 8.67 -43.49
C LEU A 9 -23.21 8.76 -42.96
N LEU A 10 -22.46 9.83 -43.30
CA LEU A 10 -21.10 10.04 -42.76
C LEU A 10 -21.12 10.33 -41.26
N ALA A 11 -22.08 11.12 -40.77
CA ALA A 11 -22.20 11.42 -39.34
C ALA A 11 -22.56 10.17 -38.51
N ALA A 12 -23.34 9.24 -39.07
CA ALA A 12 -23.69 7.97 -38.41
C ALA A 12 -22.50 7.00 -38.31
N VAL A 13 -21.59 6.99 -39.29
CA VAL A 13 -20.37 6.16 -39.25
C VAL A 13 -19.38 6.65 -38.20
N PHE A 14 -19.16 7.97 -38.09
CA PHE A 14 -18.30 8.54 -37.03
C PHE A 14 -18.89 8.39 -35.62
N ALA A 15 -20.22 8.39 -35.48
CA ALA A 15 -20.86 8.13 -34.19
C ALA A 15 -20.73 6.65 -33.76
N ALA A 16 -20.74 5.70 -34.71
CA ALA A 16 -20.59 4.27 -34.42
C ALA A 16 -19.17 3.91 -33.96
N ASP A 17 -18.14 4.49 -34.58
CA ASP A 17 -16.73 4.29 -34.17
C ASP A 17 -16.46 4.84 -32.76
N SER A 18 -17.14 5.92 -32.37
CA SER A 18 -17.02 6.51 -31.03
C SER A 18 -17.69 5.67 -29.93
N LEU A 19 -18.68 4.82 -30.28
CA LEU A 19 -19.33 3.89 -29.35
C LEU A 19 -18.49 2.63 -29.09
N GLN A 20 -17.61 2.24 -30.03
CA GLN A 20 -16.69 1.11 -29.87
C GLN A 20 -15.42 1.46 -29.07
N ALA A 21 -15.15 2.74 -28.82
CA ALA A 21 -14.02 3.20 -28.01
C ALA A 21 -14.29 3.16 -26.49
N GLN A 22 -15.27 2.38 -26.02
CA GLN A 22 -15.31 1.96 -24.62
C GLN A 22 -14.06 1.11 -24.35
N THR A 23 -12.99 1.78 -23.93
CA THR A 23 -11.71 1.19 -23.60
C THR A 23 -12.00 0.11 -22.57
N GLN A 24 -11.85 -1.16 -22.94
CA GLN A 24 -12.10 -2.24 -22.00
C GLN A 24 -11.19 -2.04 -20.78
N ASN A 25 -11.77 -1.92 -19.60
CA ASN A 25 -11.00 -1.86 -18.37
C ASN A 25 -10.40 -3.25 -18.10
N LEU A 26 -9.20 -3.49 -18.63
CA LEU A 26 -8.48 -4.76 -18.48
C LEU A 26 -7.95 -4.96 -17.05
N VAL A 27 -7.73 -3.88 -16.30
CA VAL A 27 -7.22 -3.92 -14.93
C VAL A 27 -8.16 -4.70 -14.00
N LYS A 28 -9.47 -4.73 -14.31
CA LYS A 28 -10.47 -5.49 -13.53
C LYS A 28 -10.19 -7.01 -13.48
N TYR A 29 -9.41 -7.54 -14.43
CA TYR A 29 -9.05 -8.96 -14.46
C TYR A 29 -7.81 -9.28 -13.63
N VAL A 30 -7.06 -8.26 -13.17
CA VAL A 30 -5.83 -8.46 -12.41
C VAL A 30 -6.16 -8.81 -10.96
N ASN A 31 -5.71 -9.98 -10.53
CA ASN A 31 -5.73 -10.38 -9.12
C ASN A 31 -4.31 -10.27 -8.54
N THR A 32 -4.04 -9.19 -7.80
CA THR A 32 -2.72 -8.98 -7.17
C THR A 32 -2.40 -10.01 -6.08
N ARG A 33 -3.40 -10.76 -5.58
CA ARG A 33 -3.19 -11.84 -4.62
C ARG A 33 -2.80 -13.18 -5.27
N GLN A 34 -2.81 -13.28 -6.60
CA GLN A 34 -2.39 -14.50 -7.27
C GLN A 34 -0.92 -14.84 -6.93
N GLY A 35 -0.69 -16.04 -6.39
CA GLY A 35 0.61 -16.51 -5.92
C GLY A 35 0.95 -16.24 -4.45
N THR A 36 0.07 -15.53 -3.72
CA THR A 36 0.31 -15.14 -2.31
C THR A 36 0.01 -16.23 -1.29
N ASN A 37 -0.71 -17.29 -1.67
CA ASN A 37 -0.94 -18.45 -0.80
C ASN A 37 0.28 -19.39 -0.83
N THR A 38 1.42 -18.88 -0.37
CA THR A 38 2.73 -19.52 -0.50
C THR A 38 3.42 -19.61 0.87
N LYS A 39 4.17 -20.70 1.10
CA LYS A 39 5.06 -20.89 2.24
C LYS A 39 6.51 -21.06 1.77
N TYR A 40 7.44 -21.02 2.73
CA TYR A 40 8.85 -21.31 2.46
C TYR A 40 9.03 -22.67 1.78
N GLU A 41 8.34 -23.69 2.29
CA GLU A 41 8.48 -25.08 1.88
C GLU A 41 7.86 -25.36 0.51
N PHE A 42 6.87 -24.57 0.09
CA PHE A 42 6.17 -24.79 -1.17
C PHE A 42 5.59 -23.50 -1.76
N SER A 43 6.07 -23.18 -2.97
CA SER A 43 5.71 -21.97 -3.71
C SER A 43 4.53 -22.19 -4.65
N TYR A 44 3.53 -21.33 -4.52
CA TYR A 44 2.49 -21.12 -5.54
C TYR A 44 2.72 -19.83 -6.35
N GLY A 45 3.89 -19.20 -6.20
CA GLY A 45 4.28 -17.99 -6.92
C GLY A 45 5.25 -17.10 -6.15
N ASN A 46 5.27 -17.16 -4.81
CA ASN A 46 6.11 -16.28 -3.95
C ASN A 46 5.89 -14.78 -4.24
N THR A 47 4.64 -14.37 -4.45
CA THR A 47 4.27 -12.97 -4.71
C THR A 47 3.70 -12.29 -3.46
N TYR A 48 3.58 -10.98 -3.52
CA TYR A 48 2.82 -10.16 -2.56
C TYR A 48 1.89 -9.22 -3.35
N PRO A 49 0.74 -8.79 -2.78
CA PRO A 49 -0.18 -7.91 -3.48
C PRO A 49 0.40 -6.50 -3.57
N ALA A 50 1.09 -6.24 -4.68
CA ALA A 50 1.70 -4.95 -4.96
C ALA A 50 0.68 -3.96 -5.51
N THR A 51 0.51 -2.84 -4.82
CA THR A 51 -0.25 -1.68 -5.28
C THR A 51 0.75 -0.64 -5.77
N ALA A 52 0.84 -0.49 -7.09
CA ALA A 52 1.83 0.33 -7.77
C ALA A 52 1.37 0.74 -9.18
N LEU A 53 1.97 1.83 -9.69
CA LEU A 53 1.96 2.10 -11.12
C LEU A 53 2.97 1.18 -11.85
N PRO A 54 2.82 0.94 -13.16
CA PRO A 54 3.80 0.20 -13.94
C PRO A 54 5.20 0.79 -13.75
N PHE A 55 6.17 -0.05 -13.34
CA PHE A 55 7.56 0.35 -13.08
C PHE A 55 7.72 1.46 -12.02
N GLY A 56 6.79 1.58 -11.07
CA GLY A 56 6.92 2.50 -9.95
C GLY A 56 8.19 2.23 -9.14
N MET A 57 8.88 3.32 -8.75
CA MET A 57 10.03 3.27 -7.86
C MET A 57 9.65 2.70 -6.49
N ASN A 58 8.50 3.15 -5.96
CA ASN A 58 8.01 2.73 -4.65
C ASN A 58 6.69 1.96 -4.81
N THR A 59 6.67 0.69 -4.43
CA THR A 59 5.44 -0.10 -4.37
C THR A 59 4.87 -0.10 -2.95
N TRP A 60 3.57 -0.34 -2.80
CA TRP A 60 2.92 -0.45 -1.50
C TRP A 60 2.24 -1.80 -1.34
N THR A 61 2.29 -2.39 -0.15
CA THR A 61 1.68 -3.69 0.11
C THR A 61 1.25 -3.85 1.56
N PRO A 62 0.13 -4.54 1.87
CA PRO A 62 -0.13 -5.02 3.22
C PRO A 62 0.95 -6.01 3.68
N GLN A 63 1.36 -5.90 4.94
CA GLN A 63 2.36 -6.77 5.56
C GLN A 63 1.69 -7.68 6.58
N THR A 64 1.69 -8.99 6.33
CA THR A 64 1.29 -10.02 7.31
C THR A 64 2.51 -10.66 7.98
N GLY A 65 3.61 -10.82 7.25
CA GLY A 65 4.90 -11.35 7.71
C GLY A 65 5.67 -10.39 8.63
N LYS A 66 6.58 -10.92 9.43
CA LYS A 66 7.38 -10.14 10.40
C LYS A 66 8.32 -9.14 9.72
N ASN A 67 8.76 -8.12 10.44
CA ASN A 67 9.82 -7.25 9.96
C ASN A 67 11.10 -8.06 9.66
N GLY A 68 11.68 -7.85 8.48
CA GLY A 68 12.86 -8.57 7.99
C GLY A 68 12.58 -9.93 7.33
N ASP A 69 11.32 -10.36 7.27
CA ASP A 69 10.91 -11.58 6.56
C ASP A 69 10.66 -11.27 5.06
N GLY A 70 11.12 -12.18 4.21
CA GLY A 70 10.88 -12.14 2.77
C GLY A 70 9.44 -12.48 2.39
N TRP A 71 8.73 -13.26 3.21
CA TRP A 71 7.31 -13.57 3.00
C TRP A 71 6.43 -12.46 3.57
N LYS A 72 6.49 -11.28 2.94
CA LYS A 72 5.79 -10.06 3.39
C LYS A 72 4.29 -10.23 3.56
N TYR A 73 3.66 -10.94 2.64
CA TYR A 73 2.23 -11.23 2.67
C TYR A 73 2.01 -12.70 2.35
N GLN A 74 1.19 -13.34 3.18
CA GLN A 74 0.80 -14.74 3.04
C GLN A 74 -0.69 -14.85 3.18
N TYR A 75 -1.36 -15.38 2.16
CA TYR A 75 -2.84 -15.41 2.09
C TYR A 75 -3.49 -16.14 3.26
N PHE A 76 -2.84 -17.14 3.86
CA PHE A 76 -3.42 -17.88 4.99
C PHE A 76 -3.23 -17.17 6.35
N VAL A 77 -2.62 -15.99 6.38
CA VAL A 77 -2.42 -15.19 7.61
C VAL A 77 -3.49 -14.11 7.69
N HIS A 78 -4.27 -14.13 8.78
CA HIS A 78 -5.45 -13.28 8.95
C HIS A 78 -5.22 -12.01 9.78
N THR A 79 -3.97 -11.57 9.88
CA THR A 79 -3.60 -10.32 10.55
C THR A 79 -2.63 -9.52 9.69
N ILE A 80 -2.80 -8.19 9.68
CA ILE A 80 -1.87 -7.25 9.04
C ILE A 80 -1.24 -6.42 10.15
N ARG A 81 0.09 -6.25 10.08
CA ARG A 81 0.89 -5.49 11.06
C ARG A 81 1.39 -4.14 10.56
N GLY A 82 1.13 -3.84 9.28
CA GLY A 82 1.46 -2.57 8.66
C GLY A 82 1.20 -2.56 7.16
N PHE A 83 1.21 -1.36 6.59
CA PHE A 83 1.21 -1.11 5.16
C PHE A 83 2.58 -0.58 4.78
N GLN A 84 3.33 -1.38 4.04
CA GLN A 84 4.76 -1.20 3.83
C GLN A 84 5.01 -0.59 2.45
N GLN A 85 5.88 0.41 2.36
CA GLN A 85 6.60 0.70 1.11
C GLN A 85 7.52 -0.49 0.82
N SER A 86 7.62 -0.98 -0.42
CA SER A 86 8.42 -2.15 -0.78
C SER A 86 9.17 -1.95 -2.09
N HIS A 87 10.36 -2.54 -2.17
CA HIS A 87 11.17 -2.69 -3.38
C HIS A 87 11.54 -4.16 -3.65
N GLN A 88 10.99 -5.08 -2.86
CA GLN A 88 11.35 -6.49 -2.88
C GLN A 88 11.04 -7.13 -4.23
N CYS A 89 12.04 -7.73 -4.87
CA CYS A 89 11.85 -8.48 -6.12
C CYS A 89 11.49 -9.96 -5.90
N SER A 90 11.87 -10.54 -4.75
CA SER A 90 11.48 -11.90 -4.34
C SER A 90 11.67 -12.09 -2.83
N SER A 91 10.96 -13.05 -2.23
CA SER A 91 11.13 -13.39 -0.80
C SER A 91 12.57 -13.77 -0.44
N TRP A 92 13.32 -14.36 -1.37
CA TRP A 92 14.69 -14.84 -1.15
C TRP A 92 15.70 -13.69 -1.05
N VAL A 93 15.58 -12.71 -1.95
CA VAL A 93 16.46 -11.54 -2.00
C VAL A 93 16.19 -10.60 -0.82
N ASN A 94 14.98 -10.64 -0.26
CA ASN A 94 14.48 -9.69 0.72
C ASN A 94 14.34 -8.27 0.14
N ASP A 95 14.00 -7.33 1.02
CA ASP A 95 13.71 -5.95 0.68
C ASP A 95 14.86 -5.00 1.04
N TYR A 96 14.73 -3.74 0.61
CA TYR A 96 15.62 -2.67 1.01
C TYR A 96 14.88 -1.34 1.26
N ALA A 97 15.38 -0.60 2.24
CA ALA A 97 15.02 0.75 2.62
C ALA A 97 13.50 0.99 2.70
N VAL A 98 12.86 0.19 3.55
CA VAL A 98 11.43 0.17 3.77
C VAL A 98 11.04 0.66 5.15
N PHE A 99 9.81 1.17 5.22
CA PHE A 99 9.10 1.54 6.43
C PHE A 99 7.64 1.12 6.26
N SER A 100 6.89 1.06 7.36
CA SER A 100 5.44 0.80 7.31
C SER A 100 4.62 1.77 8.15
N LEU A 101 3.36 1.90 7.78
CA LEU A 101 2.35 2.66 8.52
C LEU A 101 1.25 1.71 8.99
N MET A 102 0.86 1.79 10.26
CA MET A 102 -0.24 1.01 10.81
C MET A 102 -1.20 1.88 11.62
N PRO A 103 -2.50 1.93 11.30
CA PRO A 103 -3.48 2.64 12.11
C PRO A 103 -3.92 1.81 13.34
N GLU A 104 -4.05 2.47 14.48
CA GLU A 104 -4.58 1.88 15.71
C GLU A 104 -5.72 2.72 16.30
N SER A 105 -6.59 2.07 17.07
CA SER A 105 -7.69 2.74 17.76
C SER A 105 -7.83 2.25 19.21
N GLY A 106 -7.94 3.21 20.13
CA GLY A 106 -8.00 2.94 21.57
C GLY A 106 -6.61 2.93 22.21
N THR A 107 -5.91 1.81 22.14
CA THR A 107 -4.57 1.64 22.72
C THR A 107 -3.50 1.77 21.63
N LEU A 108 -2.40 2.45 21.94
CA LEU A 108 -1.20 2.54 21.10
C LEU A 108 -0.22 1.42 21.46
N ASN A 109 0.18 0.61 20.49
CA ASN A 109 1.20 -0.42 20.63
C ASN A 109 2.23 -0.28 19.50
N VAL A 110 3.49 -0.05 19.86
CA VAL A 110 4.57 0.05 18.86
C VAL A 110 5.13 -1.32 18.46
N ASP A 111 4.94 -2.36 19.27
CA ASP A 111 5.35 -3.73 18.96
C ASP A 111 4.58 -4.29 17.75
N GLU A 112 5.32 -4.83 16.77
CA GLU A 112 4.74 -5.28 15.50
C GLU A 112 3.74 -6.44 15.64
N ASN A 113 3.86 -7.26 16.69
CA ASN A 113 2.96 -8.39 16.90
C ASN A 113 1.72 -7.93 17.67
N ALA A 114 1.89 -7.06 18.67
CA ALA A 114 0.79 -6.54 19.48
C ALA A 114 -0.15 -5.62 18.69
N ARG A 115 0.38 -4.82 17.75
CA ARG A 115 -0.43 -3.90 16.91
C ARG A 115 -1.13 -4.55 15.72
N ALA A 116 -0.83 -5.82 15.45
CA ALA A 116 -1.37 -6.53 14.29
C ALA A 116 -2.90 -6.64 14.39
N ALA A 117 -3.61 -6.22 13.35
CA ALA A 117 -5.07 -6.18 13.34
C ALA A 117 -5.64 -7.31 12.47
N SER A 118 -6.65 -8.00 13.01
CA SER A 118 -7.37 -9.05 12.31
C SER A 118 -8.22 -8.51 11.17
N PHE A 119 -8.20 -9.21 10.04
CA PHE A 119 -9.00 -8.92 8.86
C PHE A 119 -9.47 -10.22 8.21
N LYS A 120 -10.38 -10.09 7.24
CA LYS A 120 -10.81 -11.19 6.39
C LYS A 120 -10.74 -10.77 4.92
N HIS A 121 -10.46 -11.72 4.03
CA HIS A 121 -10.27 -11.43 2.60
C HIS A 121 -11.55 -10.94 1.91
N GLU A 122 -12.73 -11.22 2.46
CA GLU A 122 -14.01 -10.69 1.98
C GLU A 122 -14.12 -9.18 2.19
N ASN A 123 -13.37 -8.65 3.17
CA ASN A 123 -13.27 -7.22 3.47
C ASN A 123 -12.02 -6.57 2.83
N GLU A 124 -11.33 -7.29 1.94
CA GLU A 124 -10.09 -6.87 1.30
C GLU A 124 -10.27 -6.72 -0.22
N ILE A 125 -9.91 -5.55 -0.74
CA ILE A 125 -9.79 -5.27 -2.17
C ILE A 125 -8.30 -5.07 -2.47
N ALA A 126 -7.74 -5.89 -3.35
CA ALA A 126 -6.34 -5.84 -3.73
C ALA A 126 -6.20 -5.70 -5.25
N GLN A 127 -6.07 -4.46 -5.73
CA GLN A 127 -5.92 -4.12 -7.15
C GLN A 127 -4.60 -3.36 -7.38
N PRO A 128 -4.08 -3.33 -8.63
CA PRO A 128 -2.82 -2.65 -8.92
C PRO A 128 -2.82 -1.16 -8.53
N SER A 129 -3.91 -0.45 -8.81
CA SER A 129 -4.03 1.00 -8.55
C SER A 129 -4.74 1.34 -7.24
N TYR A 130 -5.23 0.35 -6.49
CA TYR A 130 -5.99 0.58 -5.27
C TYR A 130 -5.99 -0.64 -4.34
N TYR A 131 -5.61 -0.41 -3.09
CA TYR A 131 -5.78 -1.38 -2.01
C TYR A 131 -6.78 -0.85 -0.99
N LYS A 132 -7.61 -1.73 -0.44
CA LYS A 132 -8.48 -1.44 0.70
C LYS A 132 -8.61 -2.66 1.59
N VAL A 133 -8.58 -2.46 2.90
CA VAL A 133 -9.02 -3.46 3.86
C VAL A 133 -9.84 -2.82 4.97
N LYS A 134 -10.93 -3.47 5.37
CA LYS A 134 -11.65 -3.16 6.60
C LYS A 134 -11.32 -4.21 7.66
N PHE A 135 -10.73 -3.76 8.75
CA PHE A 135 -10.35 -4.58 9.90
C PHE A 135 -11.55 -4.90 10.80
N ASP A 136 -11.43 -5.94 11.60
CA ASP A 136 -12.44 -6.34 12.59
C ASP A 136 -12.66 -5.26 13.66
N ASN A 137 -11.62 -4.49 13.98
CA ASN A 137 -11.67 -3.32 14.87
C ASN A 137 -12.34 -2.07 14.25
N GLN A 138 -12.94 -2.22 13.05
CA GLN A 138 -13.67 -1.21 12.30
C GLN A 138 -12.81 -0.10 11.67
N ILE A 139 -11.49 -0.17 11.74
CA ILE A 139 -10.62 0.71 10.96
C ILE A 139 -10.69 0.28 9.48
N THR A 140 -10.77 1.24 8.58
CA THR A 140 -10.60 1.00 7.13
C THR A 140 -9.34 1.70 6.66
N THR A 141 -8.46 0.98 5.97
CA THR A 141 -7.28 1.55 5.31
C THR A 141 -7.42 1.43 3.81
N GLU A 142 -7.05 2.49 3.11
CA GLU A 142 -7.06 2.56 1.65
C GLU A 142 -5.74 3.15 1.14
N ILE A 143 -5.23 2.66 0.01
CA ILE A 143 -3.96 3.09 -0.59
C ILE A 143 -4.15 3.31 -2.08
N SER A 144 -3.72 4.48 -2.56
CA SER A 144 -3.59 4.78 -4.00
C SER A 144 -2.14 5.19 -4.30
N PRO A 145 -1.44 4.47 -5.19
CA PRO A 145 -0.02 4.69 -5.44
C PRO A 145 0.24 5.78 -6.48
N THR A 146 1.44 6.32 -6.45
CA THR A 146 2.08 7.08 -7.53
C THR A 146 3.38 6.37 -7.90
N GLU A 147 4.20 6.94 -8.79
CA GLU A 147 5.49 6.35 -9.12
C GLU A 147 6.46 6.30 -7.93
N ARG A 148 6.37 7.26 -6.98
CA ARG A 148 7.39 7.46 -5.92
C ARG A 148 6.79 7.68 -4.53
N GLY A 149 5.49 7.47 -4.36
CA GLY A 149 4.78 7.69 -3.09
C GLY A 149 3.37 7.12 -3.17
N ALA A 150 2.54 7.37 -2.16
CA ALA A 150 1.14 6.99 -2.17
C ALA A 150 0.30 7.95 -1.32
N HIS A 151 -0.99 8.00 -1.63
CA HIS A 151 -2.00 8.56 -0.74
C HIS A 151 -2.61 7.43 0.08
N LEU A 152 -2.47 7.49 1.40
CA LEU A 152 -3.07 6.56 2.34
C LEU A 152 -4.22 7.24 3.08
N ARG A 153 -5.37 6.58 3.16
CA ARG A 153 -6.53 7.05 3.90
C ARG A 153 -6.87 6.06 5.01
N PHE A 154 -6.95 6.58 6.23
CA PHE A 154 -7.32 5.82 7.43
C PHE A 154 -8.65 6.33 7.97
N SER A 155 -9.68 5.48 7.95
CA SER A 155 -10.99 5.79 8.54
C SER A 155 -11.11 5.09 9.89
N PHE A 156 -11.21 5.88 10.96
CA PHE A 156 -11.28 5.39 12.33
C PHE A 156 -12.71 5.30 12.87
N PRO A 157 -13.01 4.36 13.78
CA PRO A 157 -14.28 4.36 14.50
C PRO A 157 -14.42 5.61 15.39
N LYS A 158 -15.65 6.10 15.54
CA LYS A 158 -15.93 7.27 16.39
C LYS A 158 -15.73 6.94 17.87
N GLY A 159 -15.39 7.95 18.67
CA GLY A 159 -15.36 7.87 20.14
C GLY A 159 -14.16 7.13 20.73
N LYS A 160 -13.11 6.86 19.94
CA LYS A 160 -11.86 6.25 20.39
C LYS A 160 -10.68 7.12 20.00
N ALA A 161 -9.59 7.05 20.78
CA ALA A 161 -8.31 7.59 20.35
C ALA A 161 -7.87 6.93 19.03
N SER A 162 -7.14 7.66 18.20
CA SER A 162 -6.68 7.21 16.88
C SER A 162 -5.19 7.49 16.76
N TYR A 163 -4.43 6.49 16.37
CA TYR A 163 -2.99 6.58 16.21
C TYR A 163 -2.57 6.08 14.83
N ILE A 164 -1.43 6.57 14.36
CA ILE A 164 -0.72 6.02 13.21
C ILE A 164 0.70 5.71 13.69
N VAL A 165 1.06 4.44 13.66
CA VAL A 165 2.41 3.96 13.97
C VAL A 165 3.24 4.02 12.68
N LEU A 166 4.37 4.72 12.72
CA LEU A 166 5.38 4.73 11.66
C LEU A 166 6.57 3.86 12.07
N ASP A 167 6.65 2.66 11.52
CA ASP A 167 7.71 1.70 11.84
C ASP A 167 8.88 1.82 10.85
N GLY A 168 10.07 2.14 11.35
CA GLY A 168 11.33 2.20 10.61
C GLY A 168 11.89 0.83 10.18
N TYR A 169 11.14 -0.24 10.45
CA TYR A 169 11.37 -1.62 10.07
C TYR A 169 12.52 -2.28 10.87
N THR A 170 13.62 -2.63 10.20
CA THR A 170 14.81 -3.19 10.85
C THR A 170 15.98 -2.22 10.74
N LYS A 171 17.07 -2.49 11.46
CA LYS A 171 18.29 -1.66 11.45
C LYS A 171 18.02 -0.22 11.89
N MET A 172 18.83 0.73 11.41
CA MET A 172 18.76 2.11 11.84
C MET A 172 17.73 2.89 11.01
N SER A 173 16.94 3.68 11.72
CA SER A 173 16.08 4.69 11.14
C SER A 173 16.27 6.00 11.90
N GLN A 174 15.87 7.10 11.27
CA GLN A 174 15.74 8.38 11.95
C GLN A 174 14.35 8.91 11.64
N VAL A 175 13.67 9.41 12.67
CA VAL A 175 12.35 10.03 12.57
C VAL A 175 12.42 11.43 13.17
N LYS A 176 11.87 12.41 12.46
CA LYS A 176 11.64 13.78 12.94
C LYS A 176 10.18 14.13 12.73
N ILE A 177 9.48 14.41 13.83
CA ILE A 177 8.09 14.87 13.81
C ILE A 177 8.11 16.40 13.81
N ILE A 178 7.38 17.01 12.89
CA ILE A 178 7.26 18.47 12.70
C ILE A 178 5.77 18.83 12.82
N PRO A 179 5.24 19.00 14.05
CA PRO A 179 3.81 19.15 14.29
C PRO A 179 3.18 20.36 13.60
N GLN A 180 3.92 21.48 13.50
CA GLN A 180 3.44 22.72 12.88
C GLN A 180 3.14 22.55 11.39
N GLU A 181 3.79 21.58 10.74
CA GLU A 181 3.61 21.25 9.33
C GLU A 181 2.77 19.98 9.13
N ARG A 182 2.25 19.37 10.21
CA ARG A 182 1.56 18.06 10.20
C ARG A 182 2.38 17.01 9.47
N LYS A 183 3.68 17.00 9.71
CA LYS A 183 4.63 16.27 8.88
C LYS A 183 5.58 15.41 9.71
N ILE A 184 5.94 14.27 9.17
CA ILE A 184 7.02 13.42 9.66
C ILE A 184 8.03 13.26 8.53
N THR A 185 9.31 13.50 8.81
CA THR A 185 10.41 13.24 7.88
C THR A 185 11.40 12.28 8.50
N GLY A 186 12.22 11.64 7.68
CA GLY A 186 13.20 10.70 8.19
C GLY A 186 13.91 9.91 7.11
N TYR A 187 14.61 8.88 7.55
CA TYR A 187 15.16 7.87 6.65
C TYR A 187 15.13 6.48 7.28
N VAL A 188 15.21 5.48 6.41
CA VAL A 188 15.45 4.07 6.75
C VAL A 188 16.68 3.55 6.00
N ASN A 189 17.42 2.62 6.61
CA ASN A 189 18.62 2.03 6.01
C ASN A 189 18.64 0.48 6.00
N ASN A 190 17.51 -0.16 6.27
CA ASN A 190 17.41 -1.63 6.21
C ASN A 190 17.71 -2.13 4.80
N ALA A 191 18.92 -2.60 4.53
CA ALA A 191 19.27 -3.11 3.21
C ALA A 191 20.39 -4.14 3.30
N ARG A 192 20.52 -4.96 2.27
CA ARG A 192 21.65 -5.87 2.04
C ARG A 192 22.32 -5.45 0.73
N TRP A 193 23.64 -5.62 0.64
CA TRP A 193 24.38 -5.42 -0.62
C TRP A 193 24.28 -4.00 -1.20
N VAL A 194 24.28 -2.99 -0.33
CA VAL A 194 24.24 -1.56 -0.72
C VAL A 194 25.52 -0.85 -0.27
N PRO A 195 25.90 0.27 -0.93
CA PRO A 195 27.01 1.10 -0.47
C PRO A 195 26.83 1.61 0.96
N ALA A 196 27.96 1.89 1.62
CA ALA A 196 27.95 2.52 2.95
C ALA A 196 27.19 3.85 2.90
N GLY A 197 26.32 4.07 3.89
CA GLY A 197 25.50 5.29 3.98
C GLY A 197 24.24 5.31 3.11
N PHE A 198 23.90 4.21 2.41
CA PHE A 198 22.64 4.10 1.67
C PHE A 198 21.42 4.34 2.58
N LYS A 199 20.49 5.17 2.09
CA LYS A 199 19.28 5.60 2.80
C LYS A 199 18.13 5.81 1.82
N ASN A 200 16.93 5.45 2.24
CA ASN A 200 15.69 5.97 1.64
C ASN A 200 15.13 7.04 2.58
N TYR A 201 14.97 8.26 2.05
CA TYR A 201 14.36 9.37 2.78
C TYR A 201 12.87 9.41 2.50
N PHE A 202 12.08 9.71 3.52
CA PHE A 202 10.63 9.83 3.39
C PHE A 202 10.13 11.15 3.98
N GLU A 203 9.01 11.61 3.45
CA GLU A 203 8.20 12.70 3.97
C GLU A 203 6.74 12.22 3.98
N ILE A 204 6.07 12.35 5.12
CA ILE A 204 4.68 11.95 5.33
C ILE A 204 3.93 13.15 5.88
N VAL A 205 2.91 13.59 5.16
CA VAL A 205 2.09 14.76 5.52
C VAL A 205 0.67 14.30 5.84
N PHE A 206 0.13 14.80 6.94
CA PHE A 206 -1.21 14.49 7.43
C PHE A 206 -2.18 15.65 7.17
N ASP A 207 -3.42 15.30 6.86
CA ASP A 207 -4.53 16.25 6.69
C ASP A 207 -5.13 16.72 8.03
N LYS A 208 -4.79 16.04 9.13
CA LYS A 208 -5.23 16.36 10.49
C LYS A 208 -4.05 16.72 11.41
N PRO A 209 -4.15 17.77 12.25
CA PRO A 209 -3.14 18.09 13.25
C PRO A 209 -2.90 16.96 14.26
N PHE A 210 -1.65 16.82 14.71
CA PHE A 210 -1.32 15.89 15.79
C PHE A 210 -1.84 16.44 17.12
N ALA A 211 -2.66 15.64 17.81
CA ALA A 211 -3.06 15.95 19.18
C ALA A 211 -1.96 15.58 20.18
N ASP A 212 -1.19 14.53 19.86
CA ASP A 212 -0.04 14.05 20.61
C ASP A 212 0.92 13.33 19.65
N TYR A 213 2.19 13.17 20.03
CA TYR A 213 3.21 12.52 19.21
C TYR A 213 4.42 12.08 20.06
N GLY A 214 5.12 11.05 19.59
CA GLY A 214 6.31 10.53 20.26
C GLY A 214 7.12 9.60 19.36
N THR A 215 8.29 9.21 19.85
CA THR A 215 9.18 8.23 19.23
C THR A 215 9.52 7.14 20.24
N TRP A 216 9.97 5.99 19.75
CA TRP A 216 10.46 4.88 20.58
C TRP A 216 11.81 4.39 20.05
N GLU A 217 12.53 3.64 20.90
CA GLU A 217 13.81 2.99 20.59
C GLU A 217 13.73 1.49 20.90
#